data_AF-A0A813DXG2-F1
#
_entry.id   AF-A0A813DXG2-F1
#
_cell.length_a   1.000
_cell.length_b   1.000
_cell.length_c   1.000
_cell.angle_alpha   90.00
_cell.angle_beta   90.00
_cell.angle_gamma   90.00
#
_symmetry.space_group_name_H-M   'P 1'
#
loop_
_entity.id
_entity.type
_entity.pdbx_description
1 polymer ?
#
loop_
_entity_poly.entity_id
_entity_poly.type
_entity_poly.pdbx_seq_one_letter_code
_entity_poly.pdbx_strand_id
1 'polypeptide(L)'
;MVNQLISESADCIQGSTYIRREGLNFMGMLIDADFFYTIFLILPALSAVASTGLFCGSNAVWRTSFLHTQPFHTTVQTEDIEFSIRALFRNAKINFSPQSRSGELAPASFGSFYKQRLRWCMGWDQVTLMHTKAISGMQELSFALRFGMHWMLIGRWVSLFFMLVNAAMAPLLLIDKGFFPRLMIGNVGDWVATERASGGAGGGPLQKLVGPFAFLAPRRSGQAGEPVGAPCRVWCPLFAPNSPM
;
A
#
# COMPACT_ATOMS: atom_id res chain seq x y z
N MET A 1 -3.93 22.65 -10.66
CA MET A 1 -4.92 22.25 -9.63
C MET A 1 -6.29 22.92 -9.76
N VAL A 2 -6.41 24.27 -9.81
CA VAL A 2 -7.73 24.93 -9.82
C VAL A 2 -8.61 24.51 -11.01
N ASN A 3 -8.06 24.48 -12.22
CA ASN A 3 -8.82 24.02 -13.40
C ASN A 3 -9.30 22.57 -13.25
N GLN A 4 -8.48 21.72 -12.63
CA GLN A 4 -8.79 20.31 -12.36
C GLN A 4 -9.92 20.17 -11.31
N LEU A 5 -9.88 20.98 -10.25
CA LEU A 5 -10.94 21.05 -9.23
C LEU A 5 -12.31 21.37 -9.86
N ILE A 6 -12.32 22.28 -10.85
CA ILE A 6 -13.54 22.67 -11.57
C ILE A 6 -13.97 21.56 -12.53
N SER A 7 -13.07 21.05 -13.37
CA SER A 7 -13.41 20.06 -14.40
C SER A 7 -13.88 18.72 -13.82
N GLU A 8 -13.24 18.26 -12.74
CA GLU A 8 -13.56 16.98 -12.09
C GLU A 8 -14.70 17.11 -11.07
N SER A 9 -15.20 18.34 -10.85
CA SER A 9 -16.18 18.64 -9.79
C SER A 9 -15.75 18.06 -8.43
N ALA A 10 -14.46 18.19 -8.12
CA ALA A 10 -13.86 17.71 -6.88
C ALA A 10 -14.04 18.76 -5.76
N ASP A 11 -13.99 18.30 -4.51
CA ASP A 11 -13.97 19.17 -3.32
C ASP A 11 -12.54 19.52 -2.90
N CYS A 12 -11.61 18.61 -3.17
CA CYS A 12 -10.18 18.79 -2.93
C CYS A 12 -9.35 18.17 -4.05
N ILE A 13 -8.30 18.88 -4.47
CA ILE A 13 -7.20 18.31 -5.26
C ILE A 13 -5.93 18.35 -4.42
N GLN A 14 -5.37 17.18 -4.12
CA GLN A 14 -4.06 17.03 -3.49
C GLN A 14 -2.98 16.93 -4.56
N GLY A 15 -1.98 17.81 -4.53
CA GLY A 15 -0.81 17.74 -5.39
C GLY A 15 0.30 16.85 -4.82
N SER A 16 1.31 16.58 -5.63
CA SER A 16 2.50 15.82 -5.25
C SER A 16 3.55 16.71 -4.56
N THR A 17 4.28 16.17 -3.60
CA THR A 17 5.38 16.86 -2.93
C THR A 17 6.69 16.12 -3.20
N TYR A 18 7.80 16.87 -3.24
CA TYR A 18 9.14 16.31 -3.38
C TYR A 18 10.13 17.11 -2.51
N ILE A 19 11.25 16.49 -2.14
CA ILE A 19 12.26 17.18 -1.35
C ILE A 19 13.21 17.95 -2.27
N ARG A 20 13.44 19.24 -1.98
CA ARG A 20 14.38 20.07 -2.74
C ARG A 20 15.80 19.52 -2.60
N ARG A 21 16.55 19.53 -3.70
CA ARG A 21 17.86 18.86 -3.78
C ARG A 21 19.06 19.64 -3.24
N GLU A 22 18.85 20.89 -2.84
CA GLU A 22 19.92 21.76 -2.35
C GLU A 22 20.47 21.27 -1.01
N GLY A 23 21.76 20.90 -0.97
CA GLY A 23 22.42 20.46 0.26
C GLY A 23 21.98 19.07 0.78
N LEU A 24 21.43 18.22 -0.08
CA LEU A 24 20.94 16.88 0.32
C LEU A 24 22.06 16.02 0.90
N ASN A 25 21.89 15.64 2.17
CA ASN A 25 22.65 14.57 2.81
C ASN A 25 21.90 13.23 2.66
N PHE A 26 22.53 12.14 3.12
CA PHE A 26 21.93 10.80 3.06
C PHE A 26 20.53 10.72 3.70
N MET A 27 20.31 11.42 4.82
CA MET A 27 19.00 11.48 5.47
C MET A 27 17.95 12.13 4.55
N GLY A 28 18.29 13.24 3.90
CA GLY A 28 17.41 13.88 2.94
C GLY A 28 17.07 12.98 1.75
N MET A 29 18.01 12.15 1.28
CA MET A 29 17.75 11.16 0.23
C MET A 29 16.74 10.09 0.67
N LEU A 30 16.85 9.60 1.91
CA LEU A 30 15.89 8.64 2.47
C LEU A 30 14.48 9.27 2.60
N ILE A 31 14.41 10.55 2.99
CA ILE A 31 13.15 11.28 3.08
C ILE A 31 12.53 11.49 1.70
N ASP A 32 13.33 11.85 0.68
CA ASP A 32 12.85 12.00 -0.69
C ASP A 32 12.29 10.67 -1.23
N ALA A 33 12.97 9.55 -0.96
CA ALA A 33 12.49 8.22 -1.33
C ALA A 33 11.17 7.84 -0.62
N ASP A 34 11.03 8.15 0.67
CA ASP A 34 9.82 7.93 1.45
C ASP A 34 8.63 8.77 0.92
N PHE A 35 8.88 10.03 0.58
CA PHE A 35 7.89 10.89 -0.03
C PHE A 35 7.49 10.37 -1.40
N PHE A 36 8.45 9.96 -2.23
CA PHE A 36 8.18 9.39 -3.54
C PHE A 36 7.29 8.14 -3.43
N TYR A 37 7.64 7.22 -2.54
CA TYR A 37 6.85 6.01 -2.27
C TYR A 37 5.43 6.36 -1.83
N THR A 38 5.28 7.27 -0.87
CA THR A 38 3.97 7.65 -0.34
C THR A 38 3.10 8.32 -1.42
N ILE A 39 3.65 9.30 -2.13
CA ILE A 39 2.93 10.15 -3.06
C ILE A 39 2.63 9.45 -4.40
N PHE A 40 3.54 8.61 -4.90
CA PHE A 40 3.39 7.99 -6.23
C PHE A 40 2.99 6.52 -6.19
N LEU A 41 3.07 5.84 -5.04
CA LEU A 41 2.60 4.47 -4.91
C LEU A 41 1.41 4.36 -3.96
N ILE A 42 1.54 4.82 -2.71
CA ILE A 42 0.52 4.58 -1.69
C ILE A 42 -0.75 5.38 -1.95
N LEU A 43 -0.67 6.70 -2.18
CA LEU A 43 -1.86 7.53 -2.42
C LEU A 43 -2.61 7.12 -3.71
N PRO A 44 -1.95 6.85 -4.85
CA PRO A 44 -2.64 6.34 -6.03
C PRO A 44 -3.25 4.95 -5.82
N ALA A 45 -2.56 4.04 -5.12
CA ALA A 45 -3.11 2.72 -4.82
C ALA A 45 -4.36 2.82 -3.94
N LEU A 46 -4.33 3.68 -2.92
CA LEU A 46 -5.50 3.99 -2.11
C LEU A 46 -6.63 4.57 -2.97
N SER A 47 -6.33 5.53 -3.84
CA SER A 47 -7.33 6.13 -4.73
C SER A 47 -7.95 5.10 -5.67
N ALA A 48 -7.19 4.12 -6.14
CA ALA A 48 -7.70 3.04 -6.97
C ALA A 48 -8.60 2.07 -6.19
N VAL A 49 -8.26 1.76 -4.93
CA VAL A 49 -9.01 0.80 -4.10
C VAL A 49 -10.26 1.44 -3.49
N ALA A 50 -10.13 2.64 -2.94
CA ALA A 50 -11.15 3.31 -2.14
C ALA A 50 -11.93 4.37 -2.92
N SER A 51 -11.57 4.61 -4.20
CA SER A 51 -12.12 5.69 -5.03
C SER A 51 -12.02 7.07 -4.35
N THR A 52 -10.99 7.27 -3.55
CA THR A 52 -10.77 8.52 -2.82
C THR A 52 -9.29 8.79 -2.53
N GLY A 53 -8.93 10.06 -2.47
CA GLY A 53 -7.65 10.54 -1.98
C GLY A 53 -7.68 10.92 -0.50
N LEU A 54 -6.53 11.40 -0.03
CA LEU A 54 -6.36 12.03 1.27
C LEU A 54 -5.75 13.43 1.09
N PHE A 55 -6.11 14.34 1.99
CA PHE A 55 -5.44 15.61 2.12
C PHE A 55 -4.33 15.48 3.18
N CYS A 56 -3.08 15.67 2.74
CA CYS A 56 -1.87 15.42 3.52
C CYS A 56 -1.12 16.72 3.84
N GLY A 57 -1.87 17.78 4.15
CA GLY A 57 -1.31 19.04 4.65
C GLY A 57 -1.00 20.05 3.55
N SER A 58 0.24 20.13 3.08
CA SER A 58 0.60 21.14 2.07
C SER A 58 0.19 20.74 0.65
N ASN A 59 0.24 21.71 -0.26
CA ASN A 59 0.06 21.50 -1.70
C ASN A 59 -1.32 20.92 -2.10
N ALA A 60 -2.39 21.36 -1.44
CA ALA A 60 -3.75 21.03 -1.83
C ALA A 60 -4.60 22.28 -2.07
N VAL A 61 -5.60 22.14 -2.93
CA VAL A 61 -6.61 23.17 -3.18
C VAL A 61 -7.97 22.61 -2.81
N TRP A 62 -8.66 23.32 -1.92
CA TRP A 62 -10.01 22.98 -1.49
C TRP A 62 -11.03 23.95 -2.07
N ARG A 63 -12.24 23.45 -2.28
CA ARG A 63 -13.40 24.31 -2.55
C ARG A 63 -13.78 25.07 -1.28
N THR A 64 -13.81 26.41 -1.37
CA THR A 64 -14.13 27.28 -0.24
C THR A 64 -15.49 26.95 0.38
N SER A 65 -16.51 26.67 -0.44
CA SER A 65 -17.84 26.29 0.06
C SER A 65 -17.82 25.04 0.93
N PHE A 66 -16.93 24.08 0.65
CA PHE A 66 -16.77 22.88 1.45
C PHE A 66 -16.03 23.16 2.76
N LEU A 67 -14.95 23.95 2.71
CA LEU A 67 -14.19 24.35 3.91
C LEU A 67 -15.05 25.06 4.94
N HIS A 68 -16.01 25.88 4.53
CA HIS A 68 -16.92 26.56 5.45
C HIS A 68 -17.89 25.61 6.18
N THR A 69 -18.10 24.39 5.68
CA THR A 69 -19.04 23.44 6.32
C THR A 69 -18.47 22.77 7.57
N GLN A 70 -17.14 22.79 7.74
CA GLN A 70 -16.50 22.18 8.90
C GLN A 70 -15.16 22.85 9.22
N PRO A 71 -14.91 23.24 10.48
CA PRO A 71 -13.60 23.75 10.88
C PRO A 71 -12.57 22.61 11.06
N PHE A 72 -11.29 22.99 11.07
CA PHE A 72 -10.20 22.10 11.47
C PHE A 72 -10.24 21.85 12.98
N HIS A 73 -9.94 20.62 13.40
CA HIS A 73 -9.80 20.29 14.83
C HIS A 73 -8.41 20.67 15.32
N THR A 74 -8.35 21.51 16.35
CA THR A 74 -7.09 22.04 16.91
C THR A 74 -6.44 21.12 17.96
N THR A 75 -7.12 20.03 18.33
CA THR A 75 -6.67 19.11 19.38
C THR A 75 -5.86 17.92 18.85
N VAL A 76 -5.89 17.70 17.54
CA VAL A 76 -5.20 16.59 16.86
C VAL A 76 -3.94 17.09 16.21
N GLN A 77 -2.84 16.33 16.31
CA GLN A 77 -1.55 16.76 15.77
C GLN A 77 -1.43 16.64 14.23
N THR A 78 -2.39 15.96 13.61
CA THR A 78 -2.57 15.80 12.16
C THR A 78 -3.98 16.26 11.80
N GLU A 79 -4.21 17.56 11.92
CA GLU A 79 -5.50 18.20 11.66
C GLU A 79 -5.97 18.01 10.22
N ASP A 80 -5.02 17.86 9.29
CA ASP A 80 -5.21 17.56 7.87
C ASP A 80 -5.83 16.18 7.63
N ILE A 81 -5.26 15.15 8.23
CA ILE A 81 -5.77 13.77 8.14
C ILE A 81 -7.12 13.67 8.85
N GLU A 82 -7.26 14.29 10.02
CA GLU A 82 -8.51 14.34 10.76
C GLU A 82 -9.63 15.00 9.94
N PHE A 83 -9.33 16.16 9.34
CA PHE A 83 -10.24 16.87 8.44
C PHE A 83 -10.61 16.02 7.22
N SER A 84 -9.63 15.34 6.62
CA SER A 84 -9.84 14.44 5.48
C SER A 84 -10.86 13.35 5.82
N ILE A 85 -10.68 12.66 6.95
CA ILE A 85 -11.58 11.58 7.37
C ILE A 85 -13.01 12.08 7.55
N ARG A 86 -13.20 13.24 8.20
CA ARG A 86 -14.52 13.86 8.32
C ARG A 86 -15.10 14.33 7.00
N ALA A 87 -14.26 14.80 6.08
CA ALA A 87 -14.70 15.16 4.74
C ALA A 87 -15.24 13.92 4.00
N LEU A 88 -14.56 12.77 4.13
CA LEU A 88 -15.00 11.51 3.55
C LEU A 88 -16.32 10.99 4.14
N PHE A 89 -16.60 11.26 5.43
CA PHE A 89 -17.92 10.99 6.02
C PHE A 89 -19.06 11.74 5.34
N ARG A 90 -18.74 12.87 4.70
CA ARG A 90 -19.69 13.69 3.93
C ARG A 90 -19.62 13.39 2.43
N ASN A 91 -19.01 12.27 2.04
CA ASN A 91 -18.79 11.87 0.64
C ASN A 91 -18.03 12.91 -0.19
N ALA A 92 -17.10 13.66 0.43
CA ALA A 92 -16.27 14.61 -0.29
C ALA A 92 -15.40 13.92 -1.34
N LYS A 93 -15.28 14.55 -2.52
CA LYS A 93 -14.43 14.06 -3.62
C LYS A 93 -13.03 14.63 -3.48
N ILE A 94 -12.10 13.80 -3.04
CA ILE A 94 -10.68 14.15 -2.91
C ILE A 94 -9.93 13.43 -4.02
N ASN A 95 -9.35 14.18 -4.96
CA ASN A 95 -8.56 13.61 -6.05
C ASN A 95 -7.07 13.99 -5.93
N PHE A 96 -6.23 13.22 -6.62
CA PHE A 96 -4.79 13.40 -6.61
C PHE A 96 -4.28 13.91 -7.97
N SER A 97 -3.37 14.89 -7.95
CA SER A 97 -2.77 15.53 -9.12
C SER A 97 -1.24 15.41 -9.08
N PRO A 98 -0.65 14.35 -9.67
CA PRO A 98 0.79 14.13 -9.64
C PRO A 98 1.60 15.25 -10.33
N GLN A 99 1.00 15.92 -11.31
CA GLN A 99 1.64 16.99 -12.08
C GLN A 99 1.76 18.30 -11.29
N SER A 100 0.95 18.46 -10.25
CA SER A 100 0.94 19.67 -9.45
C SER A 100 1.94 19.54 -8.29
N ARG A 101 3.21 19.87 -8.58
CA ARG A 101 4.34 19.60 -7.69
C ARG A 101 4.66 20.78 -6.76
N SER A 102 4.90 20.50 -5.48
CA SER A 102 5.50 21.45 -4.53
C SER A 102 6.81 20.91 -3.98
N GLY A 103 7.83 21.77 -3.93
CA GLY A 103 9.13 21.44 -3.35
C GLY A 103 9.20 21.79 -1.87
N GLU A 104 9.46 20.80 -1.02
CA GLU A 104 9.56 20.90 0.43
C GLU A 104 11.02 20.82 0.90
N LEU A 105 11.29 21.34 2.11
CA LEU A 105 12.62 21.27 2.71
C LEU A 105 12.72 20.07 3.65
N ALA A 106 13.83 19.33 3.56
CA ALA A 106 14.13 18.29 4.53
C ALA A 106 14.43 18.90 5.92
N PRO A 107 14.12 18.19 7.01
CA PRO A 107 14.53 18.61 8.35
C PRO A 107 16.05 18.76 8.45
N ALA A 108 16.52 19.82 9.10
CA ALA A 108 17.95 20.15 9.18
C ALA A 108 18.78 19.14 10.01
N SER A 109 18.15 18.35 10.87
CA SER A 109 18.81 17.40 11.75
C SER A 109 17.97 16.15 12.02
N PHE A 110 18.63 15.07 12.45
CA PHE A 110 17.94 13.85 12.89
C PHE A 110 16.96 14.11 14.04
N GLY A 111 17.31 14.99 14.99
CA GLY A 111 16.41 15.36 16.08
C GLY A 111 15.13 16.04 15.60
N SER A 112 15.23 16.94 14.61
CA SER A 112 14.05 17.56 13.99
C SER A 112 13.21 16.55 13.19
N PHE A 113 13.87 15.64 12.48
CA PHE A 113 13.20 14.57 11.74
C PHE A 113 12.45 13.63 12.68
N TYR A 114 13.07 13.18 13.77
CA TYR A 114 12.45 12.32 14.78
C TYR A 114 11.22 12.99 15.40
N LYS A 115 11.33 14.26 15.82
CA LYS A 115 10.19 15.02 16.37
C LYS A 115 9.06 15.16 15.37
N GLN A 116 9.36 15.37 14.09
CA GLN A 116 8.36 15.43 13.02
C GLN A 116 7.63 14.10 12.87
N ARG A 117 8.36 12.99 12.74
CA ARG A 117 7.76 11.66 12.57
C ARG A 117 6.99 11.21 13.81
N LEU A 118 7.48 11.50 15.00
CA LEU A 118 6.78 11.23 16.24
C LEU A 118 5.43 11.97 16.29
N ARG A 119 5.42 13.25 15.90
CA ARG A 119 4.20 14.06 15.80
C ARG A 119 3.18 13.42 14.86
N TRP A 120 3.63 12.98 13.69
CA TRP A 120 2.77 12.30 12.73
C TRP A 120 2.23 10.99 13.28
N CYS A 121 3.08 10.14 13.87
CA CYS A 121 2.63 8.90 14.49
C CYS A 121 1.55 9.14 15.56
N MET A 122 1.79 10.09 16.47
CA MET A 122 0.81 10.44 17.51
C MET A 122 -0.50 10.97 16.92
N GLY A 123 -0.44 11.85 15.93
CA GLY A 123 -1.64 12.37 15.27
C GLY A 123 -2.44 11.28 14.55
N TRP A 124 -1.75 10.40 13.80
CA TRP A 124 -2.40 9.26 13.16
C TRP A 124 -3.05 8.31 14.17
N ASP A 125 -2.42 8.07 15.33
CA ASP A 125 -3.03 7.26 16.39
C ASP A 125 -4.27 7.94 17.00
N GLN A 126 -4.22 9.26 17.22
CA GLN A 126 -5.38 10.04 17.66
C GLN A 126 -6.55 9.91 16.68
N VAL A 127 -6.31 10.09 15.37
CA VAL A 127 -7.35 9.95 14.33
C VAL A 127 -7.90 8.53 14.28
N THR A 128 -7.04 7.51 14.34
CA THR A 128 -7.46 6.11 14.36
C THR A 128 -8.42 5.85 15.52
N LEU A 129 -8.07 6.27 16.74
CA LEU A 129 -8.90 6.06 17.92
C LEU A 129 -10.22 6.83 17.87
N MET A 130 -10.21 8.06 17.34
CA MET A 130 -11.41 8.89 17.22
C MET A 130 -12.43 8.32 16.23
N HIS A 131 -11.97 7.86 15.07
CA HIS A 131 -12.85 7.63 13.92
C HIS A 131 -13.15 6.16 13.60
N THR A 132 -12.36 5.20 14.08
CA THR A 132 -12.52 3.78 13.73
C THR A 132 -13.93 3.24 13.98
N LYS A 133 -14.50 3.51 15.17
CA LYS A 133 -15.86 3.04 15.50
C LYS A 133 -16.92 3.70 14.63
N ALA A 134 -16.75 4.99 14.32
CA ALA A 134 -17.67 5.73 13.46
C ALA A 134 -17.67 5.18 12.03
N ILE A 135 -16.49 4.92 11.44
CA ILE A 135 -16.36 4.32 10.09
C ILE A 135 -17.05 2.96 10.04
N SER A 136 -16.91 2.14 11.10
CA SER A 136 -17.59 0.85 11.19
C SER A 136 -19.11 0.97 11.24
N GLY A 137 -19.64 2.00 11.90
CA GLY A 137 -21.09 2.22 12.05
C GLY A 137 -21.78 2.87 10.85
N MET A 138 -21.06 3.56 9.96
CA MET A 138 -21.66 4.23 8.80
C MET A 138 -22.00 3.24 7.68
N GLN A 139 -23.30 2.99 7.47
CA GLN A 139 -23.79 2.13 6.39
C GLN A 139 -23.88 2.85 5.02
N GLU A 140 -24.02 4.18 5.04
CA GLU A 140 -24.13 5.02 3.84
C GLU A 140 -22.82 5.12 3.04
N LEU A 141 -21.68 4.79 3.65
CA LEU A 141 -20.39 4.80 2.97
C LEU A 141 -20.21 3.52 2.15
N SER A 142 -19.67 3.67 0.94
CA SER A 142 -19.36 2.53 0.09
C SER A 142 -18.40 1.57 0.83
N PHE A 143 -18.56 0.27 0.58
CA PHE A 143 -17.71 -0.75 1.19
C PHE A 143 -16.22 -0.50 0.88
N ALA A 144 -15.90 -0.12 -0.36
CA ALA A 144 -14.55 0.21 -0.80
C ALA A 144 -13.94 1.39 -0.01
N LEU A 145 -14.72 2.45 0.20
CA LEU A 145 -14.30 3.61 0.98
C LEU A 145 -14.08 3.22 2.46
N ARG A 146 -15.03 2.51 3.06
CA ARG A 146 -14.89 2.02 4.45
C ARG A 146 -13.67 1.13 4.61
N PHE A 147 -13.46 0.18 3.70
CA PHE A 147 -12.30 -0.69 3.70
C PHE A 147 -11.00 0.11 3.56
N GLY A 148 -10.94 1.06 2.63
CA GLY A 148 -9.80 1.96 2.46
C GLY A 148 -9.48 2.76 3.72
N MET A 149 -10.50 3.32 4.38
CA MET A 149 -10.32 4.05 5.64
C MET A 149 -9.80 3.17 6.77
N HIS A 150 -10.31 1.93 6.91
CA HIS A 150 -9.77 0.98 7.88
C HIS A 150 -8.35 0.52 7.55
N TRP A 151 -8.06 0.31 6.26
CA TRP A 151 -6.71 -0.05 5.79
C TRP A 151 -5.70 1.05 6.15
N MET A 152 -6.04 2.31 5.94
CA MET A 152 -5.15 3.43 6.29
C MET A 152 -4.94 3.59 7.80
N LEU A 153 -6.02 3.48 8.57
CA LEU A 153 -5.98 3.77 10.01
C LEU A 153 -5.48 2.58 10.84
N ILE A 154 -6.12 1.41 10.70
CA ILE A 154 -5.82 0.20 11.47
C ILE A 154 -4.75 -0.64 10.77
N GLY A 155 -4.77 -0.69 9.43
CA GLY A 155 -3.79 -1.47 8.66
C GLY A 155 -2.35 -1.02 8.93
N ARG A 156 -2.13 0.23 9.36
CA ARG A 156 -0.83 0.69 9.88
C ARG A 156 -0.38 -0.07 11.13
N TRP A 157 -1.25 -0.26 12.12
CA TRP A 157 -0.91 -1.04 13.32
C TRP A 157 -0.67 -2.51 13.00
N VAL A 158 -1.51 -3.06 12.11
CA VAL A 158 -1.39 -4.45 11.66
C VAL A 158 -0.07 -4.67 10.91
N SER A 159 0.27 -3.80 9.97
CA SER A 159 1.54 -3.88 9.22
C SER A 159 2.76 -3.71 10.13
N LEU A 160 2.72 -2.77 11.08
CA LEU A 160 3.78 -2.61 12.08
C LEU A 160 3.93 -3.86 12.95
N PHE A 161 2.82 -4.45 13.41
CA PHE A 161 2.84 -5.70 14.17
C PHE A 161 3.48 -6.84 13.37
N PHE A 162 3.05 -7.07 12.12
CA PHE A 162 3.64 -8.11 11.28
C PHE A 162 5.10 -7.84 10.95
N MET A 163 5.49 -6.58 10.76
CA MET A 163 6.90 -6.21 10.55
C MET A 163 7.75 -6.55 11.78
N LEU A 164 7.24 -6.29 12.99
CA LEU A 164 7.92 -6.64 14.24
C LEU A 164 8.03 -8.16 14.44
N VAL A 165 6.94 -8.89 14.19
CA VAL A 165 6.95 -10.36 14.24
C VAL A 165 7.95 -10.92 13.24
N ASN A 166 7.95 -10.43 12.00
CA ASN A 166 8.89 -10.86 10.98
C ASN A 166 10.34 -10.54 11.36
N ALA A 167 10.61 -9.36 11.89
CA ALA A 167 11.95 -8.97 12.35
C ALA A 167 12.46 -9.87 13.50
N ALA A 168 11.58 -10.34 14.37
CA ALA A 168 11.92 -11.26 15.45
C ALA A 168 12.09 -12.71 14.97
N MET A 169 11.21 -13.16 14.06
CA MET A 169 11.17 -14.56 13.59
C MET A 169 12.23 -14.84 12.51
N ALA A 170 12.50 -13.92 11.60
CA ALA A 170 13.41 -14.15 10.48
C ALA A 170 14.83 -14.57 10.93
N PRO A 171 15.45 -13.97 11.96
CA PRO A 171 16.72 -14.44 12.48
C PRO A 171 16.65 -15.86 13.05
N LEU A 172 15.58 -16.21 13.77
CA LEU A 172 15.38 -17.55 14.34
C LEU A 172 15.27 -18.63 13.24
N LEU A 173 14.56 -18.30 12.15
CA LEU A 173 14.40 -19.17 10.97
C LEU A 173 15.70 -19.34 10.17
N LEU A 174 16.59 -18.35 10.20
CA LEU A 174 17.87 -18.37 9.49
C LEU A 174 19.00 -19.02 10.30
N ILE A 175 18.92 -18.99 11.63
CA ILE A 175 19.88 -19.63 12.54
C ILE A 175 19.69 -21.15 12.53
N ASP A 176 18.45 -21.64 12.47
CA ASP A 176 18.17 -23.07 12.28
C ASP A 176 18.11 -23.43 10.79
N LYS A 177 19.26 -23.79 10.21
CA LYS A 177 19.36 -24.32 8.83
C LYS A 177 18.48 -25.57 8.59
N GLY A 178 17.91 -26.18 9.64
CA GLY A 178 17.03 -27.35 9.58
C GLY A 178 15.54 -27.06 9.77
N PHE A 179 15.12 -25.84 10.11
CA PHE A 179 13.71 -25.54 10.38
C PHE A 179 12.83 -25.61 9.11
N PHE A 180 13.27 -24.97 8.01
CA PHE A 180 12.52 -24.95 6.75
C PHE A 180 12.38 -26.34 6.10
N PRO A 181 13.44 -27.18 6.06
CA PRO A 181 13.31 -28.58 5.64
C PRO A 181 12.41 -29.41 6.56
N ARG A 182 12.47 -29.23 7.89
CA ARG A 182 11.62 -29.99 8.83
C ARG A 182 10.13 -29.67 8.74
N LEU A 183 9.77 -28.42 8.46
CA LEU A 183 8.38 -28.03 8.26
C LEU A 183 7.78 -28.65 6.99
N MET A 184 8.58 -28.83 5.95
CA MET A 184 8.15 -29.42 4.67
C MET A 184 8.28 -30.95 4.62
N ILE A 185 9.26 -31.52 5.32
CA ILE A 185 9.59 -32.97 5.29
C ILE A 185 8.97 -33.72 6.48
N GLY A 186 8.49 -33.02 7.51
CA GLY A 186 7.88 -33.60 8.71
C GLY A 186 6.64 -34.48 8.46
N ASN A 187 6.10 -34.52 7.24
CA ASN A 187 5.02 -35.43 6.86
C ASN A 187 5.44 -36.56 5.90
N VAL A 188 6.64 -36.54 5.31
CA VAL A 188 7.05 -37.61 4.37
C VAL A 188 7.67 -38.80 5.12
N GLY A 189 8.44 -38.54 6.17
CA GLY A 189 9.03 -39.59 7.00
C GLY A 189 7.97 -40.42 7.73
N ASP A 190 6.96 -39.76 8.29
CA ASP A 190 5.86 -40.40 9.02
C ASP A 190 4.91 -41.15 8.07
N TRP A 191 4.70 -40.64 6.85
CA TRP A 191 3.91 -41.32 5.80
C TRP A 191 4.62 -42.58 5.28
N VAL A 192 5.93 -42.51 5.00
CA VAL A 192 6.73 -43.68 4.60
C VAL A 192 6.87 -44.71 5.75
N ALA A 193 6.88 -44.26 7.01
CA ALA A 193 6.92 -45.14 8.17
C ALA A 193 5.56 -45.84 8.41
N THR A 194 4.44 -45.12 8.24
CA THR A 194 3.10 -45.72 8.32
C THR A 194 2.83 -46.69 7.18
N GLU A 195 3.32 -46.42 5.98
CA GLU A 195 3.16 -47.31 4.82
C GLU A 195 3.99 -48.61 4.94
N ARG A 196 5.19 -48.53 5.56
CA ARG A 196 5.97 -49.72 5.94
C ARG A 196 5.35 -50.51 7.09
N ALA A 197 4.70 -49.84 8.04
CA ALA A 197 3.97 -50.52 9.12
C ALA A 197 2.70 -51.23 8.64
N SER A 198 2.05 -50.72 7.58
CA SER A 198 0.90 -51.36 6.93
C SER A 198 1.27 -52.41 5.87
N GLY A 199 2.55 -52.51 5.48
CA GLY A 199 3.03 -53.44 4.45
C GLY A 199 3.07 -54.93 4.82
N GLY A 200 2.52 -55.30 5.98
CA GLY A 200 2.47 -56.69 6.46
C GLY A 200 1.16 -57.45 6.22
N ALA A 201 0.12 -56.83 5.65
CA ALA A 201 -1.16 -57.51 5.47
C ALA A 201 -1.85 -57.17 4.14
N GLY A 202 -1.60 -58.03 3.14
CA GLY A 202 -2.63 -58.53 2.22
C GLY A 202 -3.15 -57.61 1.10
N GLY A 203 -2.83 -58.00 -0.15
CA GLY A 203 -3.74 -57.94 -1.31
C GLY A 203 -4.02 -56.56 -1.94
N GLY A 204 -3.76 -56.41 -3.25
CA GLY A 204 -4.17 -55.24 -4.05
C GLY A 204 -5.70 -55.06 -4.16
N PRO A 205 -6.23 -54.09 -4.96
CA PRO A 205 -5.58 -53.45 -6.10
C PRO A 205 -5.58 -51.91 -6.12
N LEU A 206 -4.63 -51.39 -6.89
CA LEU A 206 -4.56 -50.07 -7.52
C LEU A 206 -5.90 -49.68 -8.19
N GLN A 207 -6.81 -49.06 -7.45
CA GLN A 207 -7.94 -48.29 -8.01
C GLN A 207 -8.60 -47.50 -6.89
N LYS A 208 -8.33 -46.19 -6.87
CA LYS A 208 -9.04 -45.06 -6.22
C LYS A 208 -8.06 -44.15 -5.48
N LEU A 209 -7.48 -43.21 -6.22
CA LEU A 209 -7.55 -41.81 -5.82
C LEU A 209 -7.29 -40.94 -7.06
N VAL A 210 -8.36 -40.70 -7.81
CA VAL A 210 -8.47 -39.53 -8.67
C VAL A 210 -8.68 -38.34 -7.73
N GLY A 211 -7.76 -37.37 -7.74
CA GLY A 211 -7.83 -36.12 -6.99
C GLY A 211 -6.95 -35.04 -7.64
N PRO A 212 -7.33 -33.75 -7.60
CA PRO A 212 -7.32 -32.91 -8.79
C PRO A 212 -6.11 -31.98 -8.85
N PHE A 213 -4.90 -32.52 -9.05
CA PHE A 213 -3.74 -31.67 -9.35
C PHE A 213 -2.81 -32.37 -10.34
N ALA A 214 -3.31 -32.62 -11.54
CA ALA A 214 -2.46 -32.82 -12.71
C ALA A 214 -1.92 -31.45 -13.16
N PHE A 215 -0.86 -30.99 -12.49
CA PHE A 215 -0.03 -29.91 -13.02
C PHE A 215 0.63 -30.44 -14.31
N LEU A 216 0.23 -29.85 -15.43
CA LEU A 216 0.73 -30.14 -16.76
C LEU A 216 2.26 -29.94 -16.80
N ALA A 217 3.00 -31.03 -16.97
CA ALA A 217 4.38 -30.98 -17.45
C ALA A 217 4.41 -30.55 -18.92
N PRO A 218 5.44 -29.79 -19.37
CA PRO A 218 5.47 -29.22 -20.71
C PRO A 218 5.78 -30.30 -21.75
N ARG A 219 4.90 -30.47 -22.75
CA ARG A 219 5.19 -31.23 -23.96
C ARG A 219 6.06 -30.38 -24.90
N ARG A 220 7.23 -30.90 -25.27
CA ARG A 220 7.96 -30.52 -26.50
C ARG A 220 7.37 -31.27 -27.69
N SER A 221 6.93 -30.56 -28.72
CA SER A 221 7.24 -30.85 -30.15
C SER A 221 6.45 -29.95 -31.11
N GLY A 222 7.17 -29.10 -31.86
CA GLY A 222 7.11 -28.96 -33.33
C GLY A 222 5.87 -28.42 -34.07
N GLN A 223 6.08 -27.27 -34.74
CA GLN A 223 5.54 -26.80 -36.06
C GLN A 223 4.02 -26.56 -36.19
N ALA A 224 3.47 -25.56 -36.89
CA ALA A 224 3.91 -24.35 -37.60
C ALA A 224 2.64 -23.50 -37.88
N GLY A 225 2.74 -22.17 -38.03
CA GLY A 225 1.64 -21.33 -38.54
C GLY A 225 1.70 -19.85 -38.14
N GLU A 226 2.14 -19.01 -39.10
CA GLU A 226 1.89 -17.56 -39.33
C GLU A 226 1.85 -16.52 -38.19
N PRO A 227 2.52 -15.34 -38.35
CA PRO A 227 2.20 -14.14 -37.60
C PRO A 227 1.52 -13.08 -38.49
N VAL A 228 0.27 -12.76 -38.20
CA VAL A 228 -0.40 -11.51 -38.62
C VAL A 228 -0.78 -10.74 -37.35
N GLY A 229 -0.38 -9.47 -37.28
CA GLY A 229 -1.00 -8.46 -36.41
C GLY A 229 -0.23 -8.11 -35.13
N ALA A 230 0.34 -6.91 -35.13
CA ALA A 230 1.13 -6.29 -34.07
C ALA A 230 0.46 -6.21 -32.67
N PRO A 231 1.23 -6.34 -31.56
CA PRO A 231 0.78 -5.96 -30.24
C PRO A 231 0.96 -4.44 -30.00
N CYS A 232 -0.07 -3.83 -29.41
CA CYS A 232 -0.06 -2.49 -28.84
C CYS A 232 1.17 -2.30 -27.94
N ARG A 233 2.03 -1.35 -28.31
CA ARG A 233 3.09 -0.85 -27.43
C ARG A 233 2.47 0.02 -26.35
N VAL A 234 2.54 -0.43 -25.11
CA VAL A 234 2.46 0.43 -23.93
C VAL A 234 3.68 1.35 -23.97
N TRP A 235 3.48 2.59 -24.41
CA TRP A 235 4.49 3.63 -24.39
C TRP A 235 4.58 4.22 -22.98
N CYS A 236 5.69 3.95 -22.29
CA CYS A 236 6.09 4.62 -21.07
C CYS A 236 7.13 5.69 -21.46
N PRO A 237 6.84 7.01 -21.43
CA PRO A 237 7.81 8.02 -21.81
C PRO A 237 8.46 8.61 -20.56
N LEU A 238 9.46 7.92 -20.01
CA LEU A 238 10.32 8.50 -18.97
C LEU A 238 11.77 8.05 -19.16
N PHE A 239 12.32 8.24 -20.37
CA PHE A 239 13.77 8.40 -20.59
C PHE A 239 13.97 8.98 -22.01
N ALA A 240 14.07 10.31 -22.09
CA ALA A 240 14.72 10.97 -23.21
C ALA A 240 15.82 11.87 -22.62
N PRO A 241 17.10 11.67 -22.97
CA PRO A 241 18.18 12.52 -22.54
C PRO A 241 18.18 13.81 -23.39
N ASN A 242 18.37 14.94 -22.71
CA ASN A 242 18.94 16.21 -23.18
C ASN A 242 18.53 16.78 -24.55
N SER A 243 17.95 17.98 -24.52
CA SER A 243 18.29 19.04 -25.48
C SER A 243 18.20 20.42 -24.80
N PRO A 244 18.99 21.41 -25.24
CA PRO A 244 19.37 22.57 -24.44
C PRO A 244 18.49 23.79 -24.71
N MET A 245 18.22 24.58 -23.67
CA MET A 245 18.23 26.06 -23.66
C MET A 245 18.36 26.54 -22.21
#